data_AF-A0A7W2FYD1-F1
#
_entry.id   AF-A0A7W2FYD1-F1
#
_cell.length_a   1.000
_cell.length_b   1.000
_cell.length_c   1.000
_cell.angle_alpha   90.00
_cell.angle_beta   90.00
_cell.angle_gamma   90.00
#
_symmetry.space_group_name_H-M   'P 1'
#
loop_
_entity.id
_entity.type
_entity.pdbx_description
1 polymer ?
#
loop_
_entity_poly.entity_id
_entity_poly.type
_entity_poly.pdbx_seq_one_letter_code
_entity_poly.pdbx_strand_id
1 'polypeptide(L)'
;MRLLKKILDWYINASLHVALATTALVQMTFYFCHIPFDVIVTLFVFCGTSASYNIIKYLPFVLKNKEYKTSLKLIIALTSLFLGICCVLFFQLKTATQIVTLLFCVLSIMYVVPFSKALPNLRNFAGIKIYIVSVCWAGVTILLPMLNADMEIGIDVVYKFLQRFILTLILILIFEIYDLKYDSSYLKTVPQILGVSKTKNLIYGLLIPFYILEFFKEGYYPNQWFINLLLCICIALFTFFVSHKQSKYYTVFWVESIPILWLLLVLIF
;
A
#
# COMPACT_ATOMS: atom_id res chain seq x y z
N MET A 1 -26.57 -13.48 3.09
CA MET A 1 -25.18 -13.97 2.88
C MET A 1 -24.64 -13.78 1.46
N ARG A 2 -25.34 -14.22 0.38
CA ARG A 2 -24.83 -14.06 -1.01
C ARG A 2 -24.66 -12.60 -1.45
N LEU A 3 -25.57 -11.70 -1.05
CA LEU A 3 -25.48 -10.28 -1.40
C LEU A 3 -24.30 -9.59 -0.72
N LEU A 4 -24.15 -9.76 0.61
CA LEU A 4 -23.03 -9.20 1.38
C LEU A 4 -21.68 -9.65 0.80
N LYS A 5 -21.54 -10.93 0.47
CA LYS A 5 -20.33 -11.45 -0.18
C LYS A 5 -20.05 -10.79 -1.53
N LYS A 6 -21.08 -10.61 -2.38
CA LYS A 6 -20.93 -9.91 -3.67
C LYS A 6 -20.49 -8.46 -3.50
N ILE A 7 -21.04 -7.75 -2.51
CA ILE A 7 -20.67 -6.37 -2.19
C ILE A 7 -19.21 -6.32 -1.72
N LEU A 8 -18.83 -7.19 -0.79
CA LEU A 8 -17.46 -7.27 -0.29
C LEU A 8 -16.46 -7.63 -1.40
N ASP A 9 -16.80 -8.60 -2.25
CA ASP A 9 -15.99 -8.98 -3.41
C ASP A 9 -15.81 -7.80 -4.37
N TRP A 10 -16.87 -7.05 -4.64
CA TRP A 10 -16.80 -5.88 -5.50
C TRP A 10 -15.95 -4.77 -4.87
N TYR A 11 -16.13 -4.48 -3.58
CA TYR A 11 -15.36 -3.49 -2.82
C TYR A 11 -13.85 -3.78 -2.86
N ILE A 12 -13.45 -5.03 -2.61
CA ILE A 12 -12.05 -5.47 -2.72
C ILE A 12 -11.58 -5.41 -4.17
N ASN A 13 -12.41 -5.86 -5.12
CA ASN A 13 -12.02 -5.88 -6.52
C ASN A 13 -11.84 -4.48 -7.11
N ALA A 14 -12.60 -3.50 -6.63
CA ALA A 14 -12.50 -2.08 -6.96
C ALA A 14 -11.34 -1.35 -6.24
N SER A 15 -10.49 -2.08 -5.51
CA SER A 15 -9.33 -1.54 -4.81
C SER A 15 -9.69 -0.45 -3.79
N LEU A 16 -10.90 -0.50 -3.24
CA LEU A 16 -11.36 0.45 -2.21
C LEU A 16 -10.76 0.12 -0.85
N HIS A 17 -10.50 -1.16 -0.58
CA HIS A 17 -9.92 -1.60 0.68
C HIS A 17 -8.48 -1.12 0.85
N VAL A 18 -7.65 -1.34 -0.17
CA VAL A 18 -6.28 -0.84 -0.21
C VAL A 18 -6.23 0.69 -0.11
N ALA A 19 -7.18 1.39 -0.74
CA ALA A 19 -7.29 2.84 -0.64
C ALA A 19 -7.62 3.29 0.80
N LEU A 20 -8.49 2.58 1.52
CA LEU A 20 -8.71 2.87 2.94
C LEU A 20 -7.44 2.61 3.76
N ALA A 21 -6.70 1.54 3.47
CA ALA A 21 -5.45 1.23 4.17
C ALA A 21 -4.38 2.31 3.97
N THR A 22 -4.18 2.81 2.74
CA THR A 22 -3.24 3.91 2.48
C THR A 22 -3.71 5.22 3.09
N THR A 23 -5.01 5.53 3.04
CA THR A 23 -5.58 6.70 3.72
C THR A 23 -5.42 6.61 5.23
N ALA A 24 -5.54 5.43 5.84
CA ALA A 24 -5.28 5.25 7.27
C ALA A 24 -3.83 5.63 7.62
N LEU A 25 -2.87 5.30 6.77
CA LEU A 25 -1.47 5.72 6.95
C LEU A 25 -1.29 7.24 6.80
N VAL A 26 -2.05 7.91 5.94
CA VAL A 26 -2.06 9.38 5.86
C VAL A 26 -2.56 9.98 7.19
N GLN A 27 -3.65 9.44 7.74
CA GLN A 27 -4.16 9.91 9.03
C GLN A 27 -3.16 9.68 10.16
N MET A 28 -2.43 8.56 10.12
CA MET A 28 -1.31 8.31 11.03
C MET A 28 -0.24 9.39 10.90
N THR A 29 0.09 9.85 9.69
CA THR A 29 1.05 10.95 9.50
C THR A 29 0.51 12.25 10.09
N PHE A 30 -0.77 12.55 9.89
CA PHE A 30 -1.38 13.74 10.51
C PHE A 30 -1.26 13.69 12.04
N TYR A 31 -1.57 12.54 12.63
CA TYR A 31 -1.48 12.33 14.06
C TYR A 31 -0.04 12.47 14.60
N PHE A 32 0.91 11.71 14.03
CA PHE A 32 2.30 11.65 14.51
C PHE A 32 3.18 12.84 14.10
N CYS A 33 2.70 13.69 13.20
CA CYS A 33 3.41 14.92 12.83
C CYS A 33 2.65 16.18 13.27
N HIS A 34 1.57 16.02 14.05
CA HIS A 34 0.73 17.12 14.55
C HIS A 34 0.19 18.04 13.43
N ILE A 35 -0.10 17.46 12.27
CA ILE A 35 -0.67 18.18 11.13
C ILE A 35 -2.20 18.18 11.28
N PRO A 36 -2.88 19.33 11.10
CA PRO A 36 -4.33 19.36 11.11
C PRO A 36 -4.91 18.52 9.97
N PHE A 37 -6.12 18.00 10.17
CA PHE A 37 -6.77 17.19 9.14
C PHE A 37 -6.90 17.95 7.81
N ASP A 38 -6.30 17.39 6.76
CA ASP A 38 -6.37 17.92 5.39
C ASP A 38 -7.21 16.98 4.51
N VAL A 39 -8.41 17.45 4.17
CA VAL A 39 -9.37 16.71 3.34
C VAL A 39 -8.86 16.53 1.90
N ILE A 40 -8.08 17.48 1.38
CA ILE A 40 -7.59 17.48 0.00
C ILE A 40 -6.57 16.35 -0.14
N VAL A 41 -5.57 16.30 0.75
CA VAL A 41 -4.56 15.22 0.74
C VAL A 41 -5.21 13.86 1.01
N THR A 42 -6.15 13.80 1.96
CA THR A 42 -6.87 12.55 2.31
C THR A 42 -7.63 11.97 1.11
N LEU A 43 -8.45 12.79 0.45
CA LEU A 43 -9.22 12.37 -0.72
C LEU A 43 -8.32 12.09 -1.92
N PHE A 44 -7.27 12.89 -2.12
CA PHE A 44 -6.31 12.68 -3.20
C PHE A 44 -5.63 11.31 -3.08
N VAL A 45 -5.13 10.96 -1.90
CA VAL A 45 -4.50 9.65 -1.67
C VAL A 45 -5.51 8.50 -1.79
N PHE A 46 -6.73 8.67 -1.28
CA PHE A 46 -7.78 7.64 -1.40
C PHE A 46 -8.13 7.35 -2.87
N CYS A 47 -8.54 8.38 -3.61
CA CYS A 47 -8.92 8.27 -5.01
C CYS A 47 -7.74 7.82 -5.87
N GLY A 48 -6.55 8.37 -5.64
CA GLY A 48 -5.33 8.05 -6.37
C GLY A 48 -4.89 6.60 -6.15
N THR A 49 -4.96 6.09 -4.91
CA THR A 49 -4.66 4.69 -4.61
C THR A 49 -5.64 3.76 -5.32
N SER A 50 -6.95 3.98 -5.17
CA SER A 50 -7.96 3.12 -5.80
C SER A 50 -7.83 3.14 -7.34
N ALA A 51 -7.66 4.32 -7.94
CA ALA A 51 -7.50 4.46 -9.38
C ALA A 51 -6.22 3.80 -9.89
N SER A 52 -5.07 4.07 -9.28
CA SER A 52 -3.78 3.49 -9.69
C SER A 52 -3.79 1.96 -9.62
N TYR A 53 -4.28 1.39 -8.53
CA TYR A 53 -4.40 -0.07 -8.37
C TYR A 53 -5.36 -0.68 -9.41
N ASN A 54 -6.49 -0.04 -9.67
CA ASN A 54 -7.42 -0.50 -10.70
C ASN A 54 -6.82 -0.44 -12.11
N ILE A 55 -6.06 0.61 -12.43
CA ILE A 55 -5.32 0.70 -13.70
C ILE A 55 -4.30 -0.43 -13.80
N ILE A 56 -3.45 -0.63 -12.78
CA ILE A 56 -2.44 -1.71 -12.76
C ILE A 56 -3.09 -3.09 -12.97
N LYS A 57 -4.26 -3.30 -12.36
CA LYS A 57 -4.96 -4.59 -12.34
C LYS A 57 -5.74 -4.87 -13.63
N TYR A 58 -6.44 -3.87 -14.17
CA TYR A 58 -7.43 -4.07 -15.23
C TYR A 58 -7.01 -3.52 -16.59
N LEU A 59 -6.06 -2.58 -16.67
CA LEU A 59 -5.64 -2.00 -17.96
C LEU A 59 -5.20 -3.06 -18.99
N PRO A 60 -4.39 -4.09 -18.66
CA PRO A 60 -4.02 -5.11 -19.63
C PRO A 60 -5.20 -5.93 -20.16
N PHE A 61 -6.24 -6.11 -19.34
CA PHE A 61 -7.45 -6.83 -19.71
C PHE A 61 -8.38 -5.97 -20.57
N VAL A 62 -8.52 -4.69 -20.22
CA VAL A 62 -9.32 -3.70 -20.97
C VAL A 62 -8.73 -3.46 -22.36
N LEU A 63 -7.40 -3.37 -22.50
CA LEU A 63 -6.77 -3.15 -23.80
C LEU A 63 -6.92 -4.33 -24.78
N LYS A 64 -7.15 -5.55 -24.29
CA LYS A 64 -7.21 -6.77 -25.11
C LYS A 64 -8.62 -7.22 -25.47
N ASN A 65 -9.62 -6.82 -24.71
CA ASN A 65 -11.00 -7.29 -24.87
C ASN A 65 -11.91 -6.14 -25.26
N LYS A 66 -12.92 -6.39 -26.10
CA LYS A 66 -13.89 -5.37 -26.51
C LYS A 66 -15.13 -5.32 -25.61
N GLU A 67 -15.43 -6.42 -24.90
CA GLU A 67 -16.61 -6.55 -24.06
C GLU A 67 -16.27 -6.94 -22.63
N TYR A 68 -17.04 -6.41 -21.68
CA TYR A 68 -16.80 -6.55 -20.25
C TYR A 68 -18.08 -6.84 -19.48
N LYS A 69 -17.95 -7.60 -18.39
CA LYS A 69 -19.03 -7.79 -17.41
C LYS A 69 -19.41 -6.44 -16.78
N THR A 70 -20.69 -6.28 -16.41
CA THR A 70 -21.21 -5.06 -15.76
C THR A 70 -20.42 -4.65 -14.53
N SER A 71 -19.97 -5.61 -13.72
CA SER A 71 -19.14 -5.33 -12.53
C SER A 71 -17.81 -4.64 -12.88
N LEU A 72 -17.16 -5.02 -13.99
CA LEU A 72 -15.93 -4.39 -14.45
C LEU A 72 -16.21 -3.01 -15.07
N LYS A 73 -17.34 -2.84 -15.79
CA LYS A 73 -17.77 -1.52 -16.28
C LYS A 73 -17.93 -0.52 -15.13
N LEU A 74 -18.52 -0.95 -14.01
CA LEU A 74 -18.65 -0.12 -12.80
C LEU A 74 -17.29 0.23 -12.20
N ILE A 75 -16.33 -0.70 -12.15
CA ILE A 75 -14.97 -0.43 -11.67
C ILE A 75 -14.26 0.57 -12.59
N ILE A 76 -14.41 0.44 -13.90
CA ILE A 76 -13.84 1.39 -14.87
C ILE A 76 -14.46 2.78 -14.69
N ALA A 77 -15.79 2.88 -14.56
CA ALA A 77 -16.47 4.15 -14.33
C ALA A 77 -16.01 4.83 -13.02
N LEU A 78 -15.90 4.04 -11.94
CA LEU A 78 -15.37 4.52 -10.65
C LEU A 78 -13.92 4.98 -10.77
N THR A 79 -13.09 4.23 -11.50
CA THR A 79 -11.68 4.59 -11.75
C THR A 79 -11.57 5.91 -12.50
N SER A 80 -12.37 6.11 -13.56
CA SER A 80 -12.42 7.37 -14.30
C SER A 80 -12.90 8.53 -13.43
N LEU A 81 -13.91 8.33 -12.60
CA LEU A 81 -14.38 9.33 -11.63
C LEU A 81 -13.27 9.72 -10.65
N PHE A 82 -12.59 8.74 -10.07
CA PHE A 82 -11.49 8.98 -9.13
C PHE A 82 -10.29 9.66 -9.77
N LEU A 83 -9.97 9.34 -11.02
CA LEU A 83 -8.96 10.08 -11.79
C LEU A 83 -9.38 11.54 -11.99
N GLY A 84 -10.63 11.80 -12.36
CA GLY A 84 -11.16 13.15 -12.50
C GLY A 84 -11.07 13.95 -11.20
N ILE A 85 -11.45 13.35 -10.07
CA ILE A 85 -11.29 13.94 -8.73
C ILE A 85 -9.81 14.23 -8.44
N CYS A 86 -8.91 13.27 -8.70
CA CYS A 86 -7.48 13.46 -8.49
C CYS A 86 -6.93 14.62 -9.34
N CYS A 87 -7.35 14.76 -10.60
CA CYS A 87 -6.94 15.87 -11.46
C CYS A 87 -7.34 17.22 -10.85
N VAL A 88 -8.57 17.34 -10.34
CA VAL A 88 -9.04 18.58 -9.68
C VAL A 88 -8.26 18.85 -8.40
N LEU A 89 -8.12 17.85 -7.52
CA LEU A 89 -7.43 17.99 -6.24
C LEU A 89 -5.93 18.25 -6.40
N PHE A 90 -5.30 17.71 -7.46
CA PHE A 90 -3.88 17.95 -7.75
C PHE A 90 -3.56 19.45 -7.86
N PHE A 91 -4.42 20.22 -8.53
CA PHE A 91 -4.22 21.67 -8.66
C PHE A 91 -4.47 22.45 -7.35
N GLN A 92 -5.03 21.81 -6.32
CA GLN A 92 -5.21 22.39 -4.99
C GLN A 92 -4.06 22.04 -4.03
N LEU A 93 -3.21 21.07 -4.38
CA LEU A 93 -2.01 20.74 -3.61
C LEU A 93 -0.94 21.82 -3.79
N LYS A 94 -0.09 21.99 -2.78
CA LYS A 94 1.08 22.87 -2.88
C LYS A 94 2.07 22.37 -3.94
N THR A 95 2.85 23.29 -4.51
CA THR A 95 3.79 23.00 -5.61
C THR A 95 4.80 21.90 -5.25
N ALA A 96 5.35 21.90 -4.03
CA ALA A 96 6.26 20.85 -3.59
C ALA A 96 5.58 19.46 -3.60
N THR A 97 4.36 19.39 -3.08
CA THR A 97 3.52 18.18 -3.08
C THR A 97 3.18 17.72 -4.49
N GLN A 98 2.86 18.64 -5.40
CA GLN A 98 2.60 18.36 -6.82
C GLN A 98 3.81 17.71 -7.50
N ILE A 99 5.01 18.27 -7.32
CA ILE A 99 6.24 17.75 -7.91
C ILE A 99 6.50 16.31 -7.43
N VAL A 100 6.40 16.07 -6.13
CA VAL A 100 6.61 14.72 -5.56
C VAL A 100 5.53 13.75 -6.03
N THR A 101 4.29 14.21 -6.14
CA THR A 101 3.18 13.42 -6.69
C THR A 101 3.45 13.02 -8.15
N LEU A 102 3.94 13.94 -8.98
CA LEU A 102 4.32 13.63 -10.36
C LEU A 102 5.44 12.60 -10.43
N LEU A 103 6.44 12.70 -9.55
CA LEU A 103 7.52 11.71 -9.44
C LEU A 103 6.98 10.31 -9.13
N PHE A 104 6.07 10.17 -8.16
CA PHE A 104 5.43 8.89 -7.86
C PHE A 104 4.49 8.42 -8.97
N CYS A 105 3.84 9.33 -9.70
CA CYS A 105 3.04 9.01 -10.87
C CYS A 105 3.91 8.40 -11.97
N VAL A 106 5.04 9.03 -12.30
CA VAL A 106 6.03 8.51 -13.27
C VAL A 106 6.53 7.14 -12.84
N LEU A 107 6.90 6.97 -11.57
CA LEU A 107 7.35 5.68 -11.03
C LEU A 107 6.26 4.59 -11.15
N SER A 108 5.00 4.95 -10.90
CA SER A 108 3.85 4.05 -11.05
C SER A 108 3.56 3.69 -12.51
N ILE A 109 3.76 4.62 -13.45
CA ILE A 109 3.66 4.34 -14.89
C ILE A 109 4.79 3.40 -15.32
N MET A 110 6.03 3.69 -14.94
CA MET A 110 7.21 2.83 -15.20
C MET A 110 7.07 1.43 -14.60
N TYR A 111 6.30 1.29 -13.52
CA TYR A 111 5.98 0.00 -12.93
C TYR A 111 5.13 -0.88 -13.85
N VAL A 112 4.19 -0.30 -14.61
CA VAL A 112 3.23 -1.04 -15.45
C VAL A 112 3.63 -1.08 -16.92
N VAL A 113 4.15 0.02 -17.45
CA VAL A 113 4.45 0.20 -18.87
C VAL A 113 5.85 -0.37 -19.17
N PRO A 114 5.99 -1.29 -20.12
CA PRO A 114 7.30 -1.79 -20.51
C PRO A 114 8.12 -0.69 -21.21
N PHE A 115 9.41 -0.60 -20.87
CA PHE A 115 10.31 0.39 -21.49
C PHE A 115 10.61 0.09 -22.95
N SER A 116 10.71 -1.19 -23.31
CA SER A 116 10.86 -1.62 -24.71
C SER A 116 10.41 -3.08 -24.88
N LYS A 117 10.43 -3.61 -26.12
CA LYS A 117 10.18 -5.04 -26.36
C LYS A 117 11.22 -5.95 -25.69
N ALA A 118 12.42 -5.43 -25.43
CA ALA A 118 13.53 -6.17 -24.80
C ALA A 118 13.64 -5.92 -23.28
N LEU A 119 13.19 -4.75 -22.80
CA LEU A 119 13.21 -4.37 -21.39
C LEU A 119 11.78 -4.43 -20.81
N PRO A 120 11.48 -5.45 -19.98
CA PRO A 120 10.17 -5.54 -19.35
C PRO A 120 9.95 -4.38 -18.37
N ASN A 121 8.71 -4.15 -17.96
CA ASN A 121 8.38 -3.13 -16.95
C ASN A 121 9.00 -3.48 -15.57
N LEU A 122 9.08 -2.50 -14.65
CA LEU A 122 9.69 -2.70 -13.32
C LEU A 122 8.96 -3.78 -12.51
N ARG A 123 7.67 -4.01 -12.75
CA ARG A 123 6.87 -5.06 -12.12
C ARG A 123 7.41 -6.47 -12.37
N ASN A 124 8.06 -6.71 -13.52
CA ASN A 124 8.57 -8.02 -13.91
C ASN A 124 10.01 -8.27 -13.44
N PHE A 125 10.69 -7.28 -12.84
CA PHE A 125 12.01 -7.48 -12.27
C PHE A 125 11.92 -8.18 -10.91
N ALA A 126 12.56 -9.36 -10.83
CA ALA A 126 12.66 -10.18 -9.63
C ALA A 126 13.20 -9.36 -8.45
N GLY A 127 12.49 -9.37 -7.32
CA GLY A 127 12.90 -8.68 -6.09
C GLY A 127 12.78 -7.14 -6.10
N ILE A 128 12.95 -6.45 -7.22
CA ILE A 128 12.88 -4.97 -7.26
C ILE A 128 11.44 -4.47 -7.09
N LYS A 129 10.46 -5.21 -7.64
CA LYS A 129 9.04 -4.79 -7.66
C LYS A 129 8.48 -4.48 -6.25
N ILE A 130 8.86 -5.26 -5.24
CA ILE A 130 8.32 -5.11 -3.88
C ILE A 130 8.87 -3.86 -3.20
N TYR A 131 10.12 -3.49 -3.48
CA TYR A 131 10.73 -2.28 -2.94
C TYR A 131 10.13 -1.03 -3.57
N ILE A 132 9.85 -1.04 -4.89
CA ILE A 132 9.19 0.08 -5.57
C ILE A 132 7.82 0.35 -4.94
N VAL A 133 6.99 -0.69 -4.79
CA VAL A 133 5.65 -0.53 -4.18
C VAL A 133 5.77 -0.02 -2.74
N SER A 134 6.72 -0.54 -1.98
CA SER A 134 6.95 -0.13 -0.58
C SER A 134 7.38 1.34 -0.48
N VAL A 135 8.26 1.81 -1.37
CA VAL A 135 8.69 3.22 -1.49
C VAL A 135 7.51 4.10 -1.89
N CYS A 136 6.69 3.68 -2.86
CA CYS A 136 5.49 4.43 -3.26
C CYS A 136 4.53 4.60 -2.07
N TRP A 137 4.26 3.54 -1.30
CA TRP A 137 3.40 3.65 -0.13
C TRP A 137 3.98 4.58 0.94
N ALA A 138 5.23 4.37 1.32
CA ALA A 138 5.87 5.22 2.34
C ALA A 138 5.91 6.68 1.88
N GLY A 139 6.28 6.94 0.63
CA GLY A 139 6.36 8.27 0.05
C GLY A 139 5.02 8.96 -0.06
N VAL A 140 4.01 8.31 -0.62
CA VAL A 140 2.66 8.88 -0.77
C VAL A 140 2.04 9.16 0.60
N THR A 141 2.26 8.31 1.60
CA THR A 141 1.58 8.44 2.90
C THR A 141 2.34 9.30 3.90
N ILE A 142 3.64 9.56 3.71
CA ILE A 142 4.44 10.45 4.57
C ILE A 142 4.73 11.78 3.87
N LEU A 143 5.31 11.75 2.66
CA LEU A 143 5.84 12.96 2.04
C LEU A 143 4.74 13.91 1.56
N LEU A 144 3.66 13.39 0.97
CA LEU A 144 2.56 14.25 0.50
C LEU A 144 1.93 15.05 1.65
N PRO A 145 1.46 14.45 2.76
CA PRO A 145 0.89 15.22 3.86
C PRO A 145 1.91 16.18 4.51
N MET A 146 3.17 15.78 4.68
CA MET A 146 4.21 16.64 5.24
C MET A 146 4.48 17.87 4.36
N LEU A 147 4.69 17.67 3.06
CA LEU A 147 4.95 18.75 2.12
C LEU A 147 3.73 19.65 1.92
N ASN A 148 2.52 19.10 1.94
CA ASN A 148 1.32 19.93 1.82
C ASN A 148 1.07 20.79 3.05
N ALA A 149 1.58 20.37 4.22
CA ALA A 149 1.53 21.12 5.45
C ALA A 149 2.72 22.10 5.65
N ASP A 150 3.63 22.22 4.67
CA ASP A 150 4.91 22.95 4.81
C ASP A 150 5.76 22.51 6.01
N MET A 151 5.68 21.23 6.38
CA MET A 151 6.49 20.67 7.46
C MET A 151 7.90 20.36 6.96
N GLU A 152 8.90 20.66 7.80
CA GLU A 152 10.29 20.31 7.50
C GLU A 152 10.53 18.80 7.52
N ILE A 153 11.35 18.31 6.59
CA ILE A 153 11.74 16.90 6.53
C ILE A 153 13.03 16.71 7.32
N GLY A 154 12.88 16.52 8.63
CA GLY A 154 13.97 16.19 9.55
C GLY A 154 14.27 14.69 9.64
N ILE A 155 15.21 14.32 10.50
CA ILE A 155 15.60 12.92 10.74
C ILE A 155 14.45 12.05 11.26
N ASP A 156 13.57 12.64 12.09
CA ASP A 156 12.37 11.97 12.58
C ASP A 156 11.45 11.49 11.45
N VAL A 157 11.29 12.31 10.41
CA VAL A 157 10.50 11.98 9.23
C VAL A 157 11.12 10.82 8.46
N VAL A 158 12.46 10.75 8.42
CA VAL A 158 13.19 9.63 7.82
C VAL A 158 12.93 8.33 8.59
N TYR A 159 12.93 8.35 9.92
CA TYR A 159 12.58 7.17 10.72
C TYR A 159 11.13 6.73 10.49
N LYS A 160 10.18 7.67 10.47
CA LYS A 160 8.77 7.41 10.15
C LYS A 160 8.60 6.82 8.74
N PHE A 161 9.33 7.35 7.76
CA PHE A 161 9.35 6.84 6.38
C PHE A 161 9.90 5.40 6.32
N LEU A 162 11.05 5.14 6.95
CA LEU A 162 11.69 3.83 6.97
C LEU A 162 10.80 2.79 7.67
N GLN A 163 10.19 3.15 8.80
CA GLN A 163 9.27 2.27 9.51
C GLN A 163 8.08 1.90 8.62
N ARG A 164 7.52 2.86 7.88
CA ARG A 164 6.41 2.61 6.96
C ARG A 164 6.82 1.80 5.73
N PHE A 165 8.01 2.04 5.19
CA PHE A 165 8.59 1.25 4.12
C PHE A 165 8.78 -0.22 4.53
N ILE A 166 9.29 -0.47 5.73
CA ILE A 166 9.47 -1.84 6.24
C ILE A 166 8.11 -2.51 6.45
N LEU A 167 7.14 -1.79 7.02
CA LEU A 167 5.77 -2.32 7.19
C LEU A 167 5.19 -2.78 5.85
N THR A 168 5.23 -1.92 4.84
CA THR A 168 4.64 -2.21 3.53
C THR A 168 5.37 -3.35 2.82
N LEU A 169 6.70 -3.41 2.95
CA LEU A 169 7.51 -4.52 2.47
C LEU A 169 7.09 -5.85 3.13
N ILE A 170 6.91 -5.86 4.44
CA ILE A 170 6.45 -7.04 5.19
C ILE A 170 5.09 -7.50 4.67
N LEU A 171 4.12 -6.59 4.51
CA LEU A 171 2.79 -6.93 4.00
C LEU A 171 2.90 -7.59 2.62
N ILE A 172 3.65 -6.98 1.70
CA ILE A 172 3.84 -7.51 0.34
C ILE A 172 4.47 -8.91 0.34
N LEU A 173 5.43 -9.18 1.23
CA LEU A 173 6.02 -10.52 1.36
C LEU A 173 4.97 -11.57 1.80
N ILE A 174 4.01 -11.20 2.66
CA ILE A 174 2.87 -12.07 3.03
C ILE A 174 1.99 -12.34 1.80
N PHE A 175 1.72 -11.31 0.98
CA PHE A 175 1.00 -11.48 -0.29
C PHE A 175 1.73 -12.45 -1.24
N GLU A 176 3.05 -12.31 -1.44
CA GLU A 176 3.80 -13.21 -2.32
C GLU A 176 3.76 -14.67 -1.84
N ILE A 177 3.78 -14.93 -0.52
CA ILE A 177 3.65 -16.30 0.00
C ILE A 177 2.28 -16.89 -0.35
N TYR A 178 1.23 -16.09 -0.23
CA TYR A 178 -0.13 -16.53 -0.55
C TYR A 178 -0.32 -16.76 -2.06
N ASP A 179 0.19 -15.85 -2.90
CA ASP A 179 0.02 -15.85 -4.35
C ASP A 179 0.92 -16.88 -5.08
N LEU A 180 1.80 -17.57 -4.35
CA LEU A 180 2.73 -18.56 -4.90
C LEU A 180 2.10 -19.59 -5.86
N LYS A 181 0.84 -19.98 -5.62
CA LYS A 181 0.12 -20.96 -6.48
C LYS A 181 -0.41 -20.39 -7.80
N TYR A 182 -0.53 -19.06 -7.90
CA TYR A 182 -1.04 -18.35 -9.07
C TYR A 182 0.07 -17.69 -9.88
N ASP A 183 1.20 -17.41 -9.23
CA ASP A 183 2.35 -16.78 -9.85
C ASP A 183 3.05 -17.72 -10.84
N SER A 184 3.37 -17.18 -12.02
CA SER A 184 4.22 -17.90 -12.97
C SER A 184 5.64 -18.01 -12.42
N SER A 185 6.34 -19.09 -12.77
CA SER A 185 7.73 -19.33 -12.36
C SER A 185 8.70 -18.25 -12.88
N TYR A 186 8.32 -17.53 -13.94
CA TYR A 186 9.11 -16.44 -14.54
C TYR A 186 9.17 -15.18 -13.66
N LEU A 187 8.24 -15.01 -12.72
CA LEU A 187 8.19 -13.81 -11.86
C LEU A 187 9.34 -13.76 -10.84
N LYS A 188 9.91 -14.92 -10.49
CA LYS A 188 11.00 -15.06 -9.50
C LYS A 188 10.72 -14.25 -8.23
N THR A 189 9.56 -14.47 -7.62
CA THR A 189 9.17 -13.81 -6.36
C THR A 189 10.07 -14.25 -5.21
N VAL A 190 10.08 -13.51 -4.10
CA VAL A 190 10.92 -13.85 -2.94
C VAL A 190 10.64 -15.27 -2.43
N PRO A 191 9.39 -15.74 -2.26
CA PRO A 191 9.13 -17.12 -1.87
C PRO A 191 9.42 -18.15 -2.96
N GLN A 192 9.45 -17.78 -4.26
CA GLN A 192 9.94 -18.67 -5.32
C GLN A 192 11.47 -18.85 -5.27
N ILE A 193 12.22 -17.80 -4.93
CA ILE A 193 13.69 -17.84 -4.87
C ILE A 193 14.19 -18.45 -3.56
N LEU A 194 13.67 -18.00 -2.42
CA LEU A 194 14.15 -18.39 -1.09
C LEU A 194 13.38 -19.59 -0.51
N GLY A 195 12.17 -19.85 -1.00
CA GLY A 195 11.22 -20.78 -0.39
C GLY A 195 10.42 -20.14 0.75
N VAL A 196 9.20 -20.64 0.97
CA VAL A 196 8.23 -20.09 1.93
C VAL A 196 8.81 -19.94 3.34
N SER A 197 9.53 -20.95 3.84
CA SER A 197 10.10 -20.92 5.20
C SER A 197 11.11 -19.78 5.38
N LYS A 198 12.03 -19.60 4.43
CA LYS A 198 13.01 -18.51 4.48
C LYS A 198 12.35 -17.15 4.30
N THR A 199 11.30 -17.03 3.49
CA THR A 199 10.53 -15.78 3.37
C THR A 199 9.81 -15.42 4.67
N LYS A 200 9.27 -16.41 5.41
CA LYS A 200 8.72 -16.16 6.75
C LYS A 200 9.79 -15.68 7.72
N ASN A 201 10.97 -16.32 7.72
CA ASN A 201 12.10 -15.88 8.54
C ASN A 201 12.56 -14.46 8.19
N LEU A 202 12.56 -14.10 6.90
CA LEU A 202 12.83 -12.73 6.46
C LEU A 202 11.81 -11.74 7.02
N ILE A 203 10.52 -12.07 6.97
CA ILE A 203 9.46 -11.23 7.56
C ILE A 203 9.68 -11.06 9.08
N TYR A 204 9.96 -12.14 9.81
CA TYR A 204 10.25 -12.07 11.24
C TYR A 204 11.50 -11.22 11.53
N GLY A 205 12.54 -11.34 10.70
CA GLY A 205 13.73 -10.49 10.77
C GLY A 205 13.42 -9.02 10.54
N LEU A 206 12.51 -8.68 9.61
CA LEU A 206 12.08 -7.31 9.31
C LEU A 206 11.19 -6.69 10.39
N LEU A 207 10.48 -7.49 11.19
CA LEU A 207 9.70 -6.98 12.33
C LEU A 207 10.60 -6.34 13.40
N ILE A 208 11.85 -6.81 13.53
CA ILE A 208 12.82 -6.28 14.50
C ILE A 208 13.16 -4.81 14.20
N PRO A 209 13.69 -4.43 13.01
CA PRO A 209 13.96 -3.03 12.71
C PRO A 209 12.67 -2.19 12.64
N PHE A 210 11.54 -2.76 12.20
CA PHE A 210 10.24 -2.06 12.27
C PHE A 210 9.90 -1.61 13.70
N TYR A 211 10.08 -2.51 14.69
CA TYR A 211 9.83 -2.22 16.09
C TYR A 211 10.87 -1.27 16.68
N ILE A 212 12.16 -1.51 16.41
CA ILE A 212 13.27 -0.71 16.93
C ILE A 212 13.19 0.75 16.46
N LEU A 213 12.76 1.00 15.22
CA LEU A 213 12.56 2.36 14.69
C LEU A 213 11.56 3.19 15.50
N GLU A 214 10.72 2.57 16.33
CA GLU A 214 9.85 3.29 17.26
C GLU A 214 10.64 4.18 18.22
N PHE A 215 11.74 3.67 18.77
CA PHE A 215 12.50 4.34 19.83
C PHE A 215 13.42 5.45 19.31
N PHE A 216 13.54 5.59 17.99
CA PHE A 216 14.32 6.66 17.35
C PHE A 216 13.46 7.86 16.93
N LYS A 217 12.13 7.73 16.96
CA LYS A 217 11.23 8.81 16.59
C LYS A 217 11.18 9.87 17.67
N GLU A 218 11.09 11.12 17.23
CA GLU A 218 10.87 12.27 18.09
C GLU A 218 9.37 12.40 18.41
N GLY A 219 9.08 12.95 19.60
CA GLY A 219 7.73 13.09 20.14
C GLY A 219 7.38 12.00 21.16
N TYR A 220 6.76 12.41 22.27
CA TYR A 220 6.25 11.47 23.27
C TYR A 220 4.83 11.04 22.90
N TYR A 221 4.69 9.80 22.46
CA TYR A 221 3.39 9.17 22.22
C TYR A 221 3.18 8.10 23.29
N PRO A 222 2.39 8.37 24.35
CA PRO A 222 2.11 7.39 25.38
C PRO A 222 1.52 6.15 24.70
N ASN A 223 1.97 4.96 25.12
CA ASN A 223 1.52 3.65 24.64
C ASN A 223 1.95 3.25 23.21
N GLN A 224 2.61 4.10 22.44
CA GLN A 224 2.97 3.77 21.05
C GLN A 224 3.91 2.56 20.92
N TRP A 225 4.84 2.38 21.86
CA TRP A 225 5.69 1.18 21.94
C TRP A 225 4.86 -0.11 22.16
N PHE A 226 3.76 -0.02 22.90
CA PHE A 226 2.86 -1.15 23.18
C PHE A 226 1.96 -1.43 21.97
N ILE A 227 1.43 -0.40 21.32
CA ILE A 227 0.65 -0.51 20.08
C ILE A 227 1.49 -1.20 18.99
N ASN A 228 2.74 -0.78 18.79
CA ASN A 228 3.62 -1.42 17.82
C ASN A 228 3.95 -2.86 18.17
N LEU A 229 4.08 -3.19 19.46
CA LEU A 229 4.30 -4.57 19.89
C LEU A 229 3.09 -5.44 19.54
N LEU A 230 1.87 -4.95 19.80
CA LEU A 230 0.63 -5.63 19.41
C LEU A 230 0.54 -5.81 17.89
N LEU A 231 0.93 -4.78 17.13
CA LEU A 231 1.00 -4.86 15.66
C LEU A 231 2.00 -5.92 15.19
N CYS A 232 3.19 -5.97 15.80
CA CYS A 232 4.21 -6.98 15.49
C CYS A 232 3.70 -8.39 15.76
N ILE A 233 3.02 -8.61 16.89
CA ILE A 233 2.40 -9.91 17.23
C ILE A 233 1.34 -10.27 16.18
N CYS A 234 0.47 -9.32 15.83
CA CYS A 234 -0.57 -9.51 14.82
C CYS A 234 0.03 -9.92 13.46
N ILE A 235 1.04 -9.19 12.99
CA ILE A 235 1.76 -9.49 11.75
C ILE A 235 2.44 -10.86 11.83
N ALA A 236 3.12 -11.16 12.94
CA ALA A 236 3.80 -12.44 13.14
C ALA A 236 2.83 -13.63 13.07
N LEU A 237 1.61 -13.48 13.62
CA LEU A 237 0.54 -14.47 13.49
C LEU A 237 0.08 -14.61 12.03
N PHE A 238 -0.14 -13.49 11.31
CA PHE A 238 -0.45 -13.54 9.89
C PHE A 238 0.66 -14.21 9.07
N THR A 239 1.93 -13.98 9.40
CA THR A 239 3.07 -14.66 8.78
C THR A 239 3.14 -16.14 9.15
N PHE A 240 2.81 -16.50 10.38
CA PHE A 240 2.82 -17.90 10.81
C PHE A 240 1.78 -18.70 10.03
N PHE A 241 0.54 -18.19 9.97
CA PHE A 241 -0.55 -18.91 9.33
C PHE A 241 -0.53 -18.82 7.80
N VAL A 242 0.10 -17.81 7.17
CA VAL A 242 0.01 -17.66 5.70
C VAL A 242 0.52 -18.91 4.97
N SER A 243 -0.26 -19.34 3.98
CA SER A 243 0.03 -20.41 3.03
C SER A 243 -0.77 -20.18 1.75
N HIS A 244 -0.60 -21.06 0.76
CA HIS A 244 -1.40 -21.02 -0.46
C HIS A 244 -2.82 -21.60 -0.28
N LYS A 245 -3.15 -22.19 0.89
CA LYS A 245 -4.44 -22.86 1.15
C LYS A 245 -5.52 -21.94 1.72
N GLN A 246 -5.16 -20.75 2.19
CA GLN A 246 -6.12 -19.82 2.77
C GLN A 246 -7.13 -19.29 1.74
N SER A 247 -8.23 -18.75 2.25
CA SER A 247 -9.16 -17.92 1.48
C SER A 247 -8.48 -16.65 0.98
N LYS A 248 -8.90 -16.16 -0.19
CA LYS A 248 -8.45 -14.87 -0.74
C LYS A 248 -8.54 -13.74 0.26
N TYR A 249 -9.61 -13.66 1.05
CA TYR A 249 -9.82 -12.61 2.06
C TYR A 249 -8.72 -12.56 3.14
N TYR A 250 -7.95 -13.64 3.32
CA TYR A 250 -6.84 -13.64 4.25
C TYR A 250 -5.85 -12.51 3.94
N THR A 251 -5.45 -12.37 2.68
CA THR A 251 -4.50 -11.34 2.28
C THR A 251 -5.21 -10.03 1.91
N VAL A 252 -6.10 -10.07 0.92
CA VAL A 252 -6.74 -8.87 0.32
C VAL A 252 -7.76 -8.15 1.22
N PHE A 253 -7.99 -8.66 2.44
CA PHE A 253 -8.84 -8.00 3.42
C PHE A 253 -8.12 -7.96 4.77
N TRP A 254 -7.80 -9.11 5.37
CA TRP A 254 -7.25 -9.11 6.73
C TRP A 254 -5.82 -8.56 6.84
N VAL A 255 -4.88 -9.07 6.02
CA VAL A 255 -3.51 -8.55 6.01
C VAL A 255 -3.48 -7.10 5.50
N GLU A 256 -4.25 -6.79 4.47
CA GLU A 256 -4.36 -5.42 3.93
C GLU A 256 -4.99 -4.43 4.93
N SER A 257 -5.74 -4.91 5.92
CA SER A 257 -6.32 -4.09 7.01
C SER A 257 -5.31 -3.70 8.09
N ILE A 258 -4.08 -4.23 8.09
CA ILE A 258 -3.09 -3.93 9.14
C ILE A 258 -2.86 -2.42 9.35
N PRO A 259 -2.74 -1.58 8.30
CA PRO A 259 -2.68 -0.12 8.46
C PRO A 259 -3.92 0.50 9.12
N ILE A 260 -5.10 -0.03 8.82
CA ILE A 260 -6.37 0.42 9.40
C ILE A 260 -6.41 0.03 10.88
N LEU A 261 -6.04 -1.21 11.21
CA LEU A 261 -5.91 -1.68 12.59
C LEU A 261 -4.92 -0.81 13.36
N TRP A 262 -3.78 -0.46 12.76
CA TRP A 262 -2.78 0.38 13.41
C TRP A 262 -3.34 1.75 13.78
N LEU A 263 -4.03 2.41 12.84
CA LEU A 263 -4.71 3.68 13.13
C LEU A 263 -5.76 3.53 14.24
N LEU A 264 -6.59 2.49 14.20
CA LEU A 264 -7.61 2.27 15.23
C LEU A 264 -6.98 2.08 16.62
N LEU A 265 -5.88 1.34 16.72
CA LEU A 265 -5.18 1.16 18.00
C LEU A 265 -4.63 2.50 18.53
N VAL A 266 -4.07 3.34 17.66
CA VAL A 266 -3.59 4.69 18.05
C VAL A 266 -4.73 5.62 18.48
N LEU A 267 -5.93 5.47 17.93
CA LEU A 267 -7.08 6.30 18.31
C LEU A 267 -7.76 5.83 19.61
N ILE A 268 -7.56 4.56 20.01
CA ILE A 268 -8.21 3.96 21.19
C ILE A 268 -7.35 4.09 22.45
N PHE A 269 -6.02 3.96 22.31
CA PHE A 269 -5.05 3.94 23.42
C PHE A 269 -4.24 5.23 23.51
#